data_AF-A0A2N5LI97-F1
#
_entry.id   AF-A0A2N5LI97-F1
#
_cell.length_a   1.000
_cell.length_b   1.000
_cell.length_c   1.000
_cell.angle_alpha   90.00
_cell.angle_beta   90.00
_cell.angle_gamma   90.00
#
_symmetry.space_group_name_H-M   'P 1'
#
loop_
_entity.id
_entity.type
_entity.pdbx_description
1 polymer ?
#
loop_
_entity_poly.entity_id
_entity_poly.type
_entity_poly.pdbx_seq_one_letter_code
_entity_poly.pdbx_strand_id
1 'polypeptide(L)'
;MKLKKVEILKYKSYTEKQVFEVEEDITILVGMNESGKTAALEAIAKTNYFQDDDDFKFNVTHDFPRREKKRMEKSSEDPVAIVCTYKLDELLIEKIENELGKDTLKKTEFDCTSNYASGRTWSNITIDRDKFVKFQTGKLGISSKTLNDKLVKVNSKEELNDLISSYSEVQYKEGLLSFSKFY
;
A
#
# COMPACT_ATOMS: atom_id res chain seq x y z
N MET A 1 -3.15 11.67 4.32
CA MET A 1 -2.27 10.71 5.04
C MET A 1 -1.09 11.47 5.63
N LYS A 2 -0.54 10.99 6.75
CA LYS A 2 0.68 11.54 7.37
C LYS A 2 1.77 10.47 7.45
N LEU A 3 3.02 10.85 7.17
CA LEU A 3 4.18 9.96 7.34
C LEU A 3 4.48 9.82 8.84
N LYS A 4 4.61 8.60 9.35
CA LYS A 4 4.90 8.31 10.77
C LYS A 4 6.24 7.65 11.00
N LYS A 5 6.74 6.90 10.02
CA LYS A 5 8.00 6.16 10.15
C LYS A 5 8.68 6.03 8.80
N VAL A 6 10.01 6.07 8.82
CA VAL A 6 10.87 5.87 7.66
C VAL A 6 11.89 4.80 7.97
N GLU A 7 12.01 3.81 7.09
CA GLU A 7 13.09 2.83 7.06
C GLU A 7 13.86 2.96 5.75
N ILE A 8 15.09 3.49 5.80
CA ILE A 8 15.99 3.56 4.63
C ILE A 8 16.85 2.30 4.64
N LEU A 9 16.82 1.52 3.55
CA LEU A 9 17.53 0.25 3.46
C LEU A 9 18.86 0.41 2.74
N LYS A 10 18.82 0.81 1.47
CA LYS A 10 20.00 0.99 0.61
C LYS A 10 19.82 2.25 -0.24
N TYR A 11 20.47 3.35 0.16
CA TYR A 11 20.39 4.63 -0.56
C TYR A 11 21.62 5.52 -0.27
N LYS A 12 22.40 5.85 -1.29
CA LYS A 12 23.63 6.67 -1.23
C LYS A 12 24.57 6.22 -0.10
N SER A 13 24.65 7.01 0.97
CA SER A 13 25.47 6.74 2.15
C SER A 13 24.88 5.70 3.11
N TYR A 14 23.59 5.39 2.99
CA TYR A 14 22.92 4.34 3.77
C TYR A 14 23.25 2.97 3.16
N THR A 15 24.29 2.34 3.68
CA THR A 15 24.64 0.94 3.38
C THR A 15 23.96 -0.04 4.31
N GLU A 16 23.47 0.40 5.46
CA GLU A 16 22.74 -0.46 6.41
C GLU A 16 21.39 0.16 6.72
N LYS A 17 20.44 -0.68 7.14
CA LYS A 17 19.09 -0.23 7.45
C LYS A 17 19.12 0.81 8.58
N GLN A 18 18.52 1.97 8.32
CA GLN A 18 18.28 2.99 9.34
C GLN A 18 16.79 3.28 9.45
N VAL A 19 16.34 3.47 10.69
CA VAL A 19 14.92 3.64 11.02
C VAL A 19 14.76 4.85 11.91
N PHE A 20 13.77 5.69 11.61
CA PHE A 20 13.37 6.78 12.49
C PHE A 20 11.87 7.04 12.39
N GLU A 21 11.31 7.57 13.46
CA GLU A 21 9.94 8.04 13.52
C GLU A 21 9.86 9.51 13.06
N VAL A 22 8.71 9.87 12.50
CA VAL A 22 8.39 11.24 12.10
C VAL A 22 7.35 11.76 13.10
N GLU A 23 7.76 12.80 13.81
CA GLU A 23 6.93 13.50 14.79
C GLU A 23 5.70 14.13 14.14
N GLU A 24 4.64 14.31 14.91
CA GLU A 24 3.36 14.81 14.37
C GLU A 24 3.42 16.26 13.88
N ASP A 25 4.33 17.04 14.45
CA ASP A 25 4.52 18.47 14.17
C ASP A 25 5.82 18.72 13.40
N ILE A 26 6.97 18.69 14.08
CA ILE A 26 8.27 19.04 13.52
C ILE A 26 9.29 17.95 13.87
N THR A 27 9.93 17.39 12.84
CA THR A 27 11.07 16.48 12.98
C THR A 27 12.35 17.19 12.53
N ILE A 28 13.39 17.19 13.36
CA ILE A 28 14.68 17.84 13.04
C ILE A 28 15.75 16.77 12.87
N LEU A 29 16.35 16.69 11.67
CA LEU A 29 17.50 15.83 11.40
C LEU A 29 18.81 16.59 11.69
N VAL A 30 19.55 16.16 12.70
CA VAL A 30 20.85 16.74 13.09
C VAL A 30 22.00 15.75 12.85
N GLY A 31 23.21 16.28 12.63
CA GLY A 31 24.40 15.46 12.40
C GLY A 31 25.51 16.24 11.71
N MET A 32 26.72 15.66 11.68
CA MET A 32 27.89 16.26 11.01
C MET A 32 27.68 16.43 9.50
N ASN A 33 28.54 17.20 8.84
CA ASN A 33 28.54 17.27 7.38
C ASN A 33 28.70 15.86 6.79
N GLU A 34 28.02 15.62 5.66
CA GLU A 34 28.04 14.34 4.95
C GLU A 34 27.49 13.13 5.73
N SER A 35 26.83 13.36 6.87
CA SER A 35 26.21 12.30 7.69
C SER A 35 24.96 11.65 7.08
N GLY A 36 24.59 12.01 5.84
CA GLY A 36 23.42 11.44 5.15
C GLY A 36 22.08 12.15 5.36
N LYS A 37 22.02 13.30 6.07
CA LYS A 37 20.76 14.05 6.28
C LYS A 37 20.02 14.39 4.98
N THR A 38 20.74 14.99 4.02
CA THR A 38 20.19 15.31 2.70
C THR A 38 19.74 14.04 1.97
N ALA A 39 20.53 12.97 2.04
CA ALA A 39 20.17 11.69 1.43
C ALA A 39 18.89 11.08 2.03
N ALA A 40 18.62 11.27 3.32
CA ALA A 40 17.34 10.85 3.92
C ALA A 40 16.16 11.64 3.37
N LEU A 41 16.29 12.97 3.30
CA LEU A 41 15.24 13.84 2.75
C LEU A 41 14.98 13.54 1.27
N GLU A 42 16.04 13.34 0.48
CA GLU A 42 15.94 12.94 -0.92
C GLU A 42 15.25 11.58 -1.07
N ALA A 43 15.63 10.57 -0.28
CA ALA A 43 15.00 9.25 -0.33
C ALA A 43 13.49 9.34 -0.03
N ILE A 44 13.08 10.14 0.96
CA ILE A 44 11.66 10.38 1.27
C ILE A 44 10.98 11.10 0.09
N ALA A 45 11.59 12.16 -0.44
CA ALA A 45 11.03 12.92 -1.56
C ALA A 45 10.78 12.04 -2.79
N LYS A 46 11.66 11.09 -3.09
CA LYS A 46 11.53 10.14 -4.20
C LYS A 46 10.37 9.14 -4.05
N THR A 47 9.77 9.00 -2.86
CA THR A 47 8.60 8.10 -2.67
C THR A 47 7.30 8.69 -3.21
N ASN A 48 7.17 10.03 -3.18
CA ASN A 48 5.96 10.73 -3.58
C ASN A 48 6.23 12.22 -3.84
N TYR A 49 7.04 12.52 -4.85
CA TYR A 49 7.31 13.89 -5.24
C TYR A 49 6.05 14.56 -5.83
N PHE A 50 5.93 15.87 -5.68
CA PHE A 50 4.73 16.61 -6.09
C PHE A 50 4.61 16.82 -7.60
N GLN A 51 5.67 16.52 -8.36
CA GLN A 51 5.74 16.54 -9.82
C GLN A 51 6.22 15.18 -10.33
N ASP A 52 5.79 14.80 -11.54
CA ASP A 52 6.39 13.66 -12.25
C ASP A 52 7.72 14.12 -12.85
N ASP A 53 8.79 13.80 -12.13
CA ASP A 53 10.17 14.20 -12.43
C ASP A 53 11.07 12.97 -12.33
N ASP A 54 11.83 12.71 -13.41
CA ASP A 54 12.74 11.57 -13.48
C ASP A 54 13.90 11.67 -12.47
N ASP A 55 14.29 12.87 -12.06
CA ASP A 55 15.29 13.08 -11.02
C ASP A 55 14.79 12.58 -9.65
N PHE A 56 13.47 12.53 -9.46
CA PHE A 56 12.81 12.04 -8.27
C PHE A 56 12.35 10.58 -8.36
N LYS A 57 12.84 9.83 -9.35
CA LYS A 57 12.74 8.36 -9.40
C LYS A 57 14.01 7.72 -8.85
N PHE A 58 13.88 6.55 -8.22
CA PHE A 58 15.04 5.81 -7.74
C PHE A 58 15.86 5.31 -8.92
N ASN A 59 17.18 5.55 -8.90
CA ASN A 59 18.08 5.14 -9.97
C ASN A 59 19.24 4.32 -9.41
N VAL A 60 19.36 3.06 -9.84
CA VAL A 60 20.41 2.15 -9.38
C VAL A 60 21.82 2.72 -9.55
N THR A 61 22.08 3.43 -10.63
CA THR A 61 23.42 3.97 -10.93
C THR A 61 23.78 5.15 -10.05
N HIS A 62 22.82 6.02 -9.73
CA HIS A 62 23.07 7.25 -8.99
C HIS A 62 22.80 7.12 -7.48
N ASP A 63 21.78 6.35 -7.11
CA ASP A 63 21.27 6.28 -5.75
C ASP A 63 21.69 5.01 -5.00
N PHE A 64 21.96 3.88 -5.68
CA PHE A 64 22.35 2.67 -4.94
C PHE A 64 23.77 2.79 -4.36
N PRO A 65 24.05 2.26 -3.16
CA PRO A 65 25.38 2.31 -2.57
C PRO A 65 26.46 1.72 -3.50
N ARG A 66 27.39 2.59 -3.95
CA ARG A 66 28.35 2.26 -5.02
C ARG A 66 29.18 1.01 -4.77
N ARG A 67 29.60 0.79 -3.51
CA ARG A 67 30.44 -0.36 -3.13
C ARG A 67 29.71 -1.69 -3.27
N GLU A 68 28.39 -1.68 -3.17
CA GLU A 68 27.55 -2.88 -3.20
C GLU A 68 26.88 -3.11 -4.56
N LYS A 69 26.88 -2.10 -5.45
CA LYS A 69 26.22 -2.15 -6.76
C LYS A 69 26.58 -3.41 -7.55
N LYS A 70 27.87 -3.71 -7.68
CA LYS A 70 28.35 -4.90 -8.44
C LYS A 70 27.87 -6.22 -7.84
N ARG A 71 27.65 -6.29 -6.53
CA ARG A 71 27.10 -7.48 -5.87
C ARG A 71 25.60 -7.59 -6.14
N MET A 72 24.89 -6.47 -6.02
CA MET A 72 23.45 -6.39 -6.30
C MET A 72 23.16 -6.76 -7.76
N GLU A 73 23.90 -6.22 -8.73
CA GLU A 73 23.75 -6.54 -10.16
C GLU A 73 23.89 -8.05 -10.47
N LYS A 74 24.62 -8.80 -9.64
CA LYS A 74 24.77 -10.27 -9.78
C LYS A 74 23.62 -11.06 -9.15
N SER A 75 22.85 -10.45 -8.24
CA SER A 75 21.77 -11.12 -7.50
C SER A 75 20.46 -11.23 -8.29
N SER A 76 20.31 -10.44 -9.36
CA SER A 76 19.04 -10.29 -10.11
C SER A 76 17.84 -9.87 -9.26
N GLU A 77 18.08 -9.41 -8.02
CA GLU A 77 17.04 -8.90 -7.12
C GLU A 77 16.76 -7.42 -7.41
N ASP A 78 15.50 -7.00 -7.25
CA ASP A 78 15.12 -5.59 -7.24
C ASP A 78 15.21 -5.06 -5.80
N PRO A 79 16.25 -4.28 -5.46
CA PRO A 79 16.46 -3.85 -4.09
C PRO A 79 15.36 -2.88 -3.65
N VAL A 80 15.03 -2.95 -2.36
CA VAL A 80 14.18 -1.96 -1.70
C VAL A 80 15.06 -0.77 -1.29
N ALA A 81 14.66 0.44 -1.67
CA ALA A 81 15.35 1.67 -1.29
C ALA A 81 14.92 2.16 0.10
N ILE A 82 13.61 2.25 0.28
CA ILE A 82 12.97 2.88 1.44
C ILE A 82 11.58 2.27 1.68
N VAL A 83 11.20 2.16 2.95
CA VAL A 83 9.83 1.85 3.38
C VAL A 83 9.33 3.01 4.23
N CYS A 84 8.19 3.57 3.85
CA CYS A 84 7.53 4.66 4.56
C CYS A 84 6.21 4.17 5.15
N THR A 85 6.04 4.25 6.46
CA THR A 85 4.76 3.95 7.12
C THR A 85 3.92 5.22 7.20
N TYR A 86 2.72 5.17 6.62
CA TYR A 86 1.77 6.26 6.61
C TYR A 86 0.54 5.93 7.44
N LYS A 87 0.06 6.91 8.20
CA LYS A 87 -1.24 6.88 8.89
C LYS A 87 -2.29 7.59 8.05
N LEU A 88 -3.46 6.96 7.90
CA LEU A 88 -4.62 7.59 7.26
C LEU A 88 -5.14 8.76 8.11
N ASP A 89 -5.62 9.79 7.42
CA ASP A 89 -6.39 10.85 8.07
C ASP A 89 -7.87 10.42 8.24
N GLU A 90 -8.56 11.07 9.16
CA GLU A 90 -9.95 10.76 9.52
C GLU A 90 -10.91 10.90 8.32
N LEU A 91 -10.68 11.90 7.46
CA LEU A 91 -11.50 12.14 6.26
C LEU A 91 -11.36 10.99 5.25
N LEU A 92 -10.16 10.45 5.07
CA LEU A 92 -9.91 9.32 4.20
C LEU A 92 -10.49 8.02 4.78
N ILE A 93 -10.39 7.83 6.11
CA ILE A 93 -11.04 6.70 6.79
C ILE A 93 -12.56 6.76 6.57
N GLU A 94 -13.18 7.92 6.79
CA GLU A 94 -14.62 8.10 6.59
C GLU A 94 -15.04 7.83 5.14
N LYS A 95 -14.27 8.28 4.15
CA LYS A 95 -14.52 7.96 2.73
C LYS A 95 -14.48 6.46 2.46
N ILE A 96 -13.48 5.76 3.01
CA ILE A 96 -13.35 4.31 2.87
C ILE A 96 -14.54 3.60 3.54
N GLU A 97 -14.92 4.01 4.74
CA GLU A 97 -16.04 3.40 5.46
C GLU A 97 -17.39 3.64 4.78
N ASN A 98 -17.58 4.79 4.15
CA ASN A 98 -18.78 5.09 3.38
C ASN A 98 -18.89 4.23 2.11
N GLU A 99 -17.76 3.87 1.48
CA GLU A 99 -17.76 3.02 0.29
C GLU A 99 -17.78 1.52 0.63
N LEU A 100 -16.98 1.09 1.60
CA LEU A 100 -16.71 -0.33 1.90
C LEU A 100 -17.40 -0.84 3.16
N GLY A 101 -18.01 0.04 3.95
CA GLY A 101 -18.64 -0.29 5.24
C GLY A 101 -17.76 0.07 6.42
N LYS A 102 -18.43 0.38 7.54
CA LYS A 102 -17.79 0.75 8.80
C LYS A 102 -16.96 -0.40 9.38
N ASP A 103 -15.80 -0.08 9.94
CA ASP A 103 -14.82 -1.02 10.52
C ASP A 103 -14.33 -2.11 9.54
N THR A 104 -14.53 -1.94 8.23
CA THR A 104 -14.02 -2.87 7.22
C THR A 104 -12.49 -2.84 7.17
N LEU A 105 -11.88 -1.70 7.45
CA LEU A 105 -10.44 -1.53 7.50
C LEU A 105 -9.91 -1.80 8.92
N LYS A 106 -9.08 -2.84 9.11
CA LYS A 106 -8.63 -3.24 10.47
C LYS A 106 -7.46 -2.42 11.03
N LYS A 107 -6.74 -1.71 10.17
CA LYS A 107 -5.58 -0.89 10.53
C LYS A 107 -5.68 0.46 9.84
N THR A 108 -5.11 1.49 10.44
CA THR A 108 -5.05 2.83 9.85
C THR A 108 -3.64 3.22 9.41
N GLU A 109 -2.69 2.29 9.53
CA GLU A 109 -1.29 2.47 9.16
C GLU A 109 -0.88 1.44 8.12
N PHE A 110 -0.20 1.91 7.07
CA PHE A 110 0.22 1.11 5.92
C PHE A 110 1.62 1.47 5.49
N ASP A 111 2.31 0.49 4.91
CA ASP A 111 3.67 0.67 4.43
C ASP A 111 3.68 0.88 2.93
N CYS A 112 4.34 1.96 2.49
CA CYS A 112 4.70 2.20 1.12
C CYS A 112 6.18 1.80 0.93
N THR A 113 6.40 0.69 0.24
CA THR A 113 7.73 0.20 -0.11
C THR A 113 8.09 0.74 -1.48
N SER A 114 9.22 1.43 -1.59
CA SER A 114 9.75 1.90 -2.87
C SER A 114 11.02 1.16 -3.25
N ASN A 115 11.00 0.58 -4.45
CA ASN A 115 12.05 -0.22 -5.04
C ASN A 115 12.75 0.56 -6.16
N TYR A 116 13.87 0.00 -6.65
CA TYR A 116 14.64 0.62 -7.71
C TYR A 116 14.11 0.33 -9.12
N ALA A 117 13.41 -0.79 -9.34
CA ALA A 117 12.86 -1.15 -10.65
C ALA A 117 11.33 -1.28 -10.66
N SER A 118 10.73 -1.97 -9.68
CA SER A 118 9.29 -2.25 -9.65
C SER A 118 8.42 -1.07 -9.19
N GLY A 119 9.02 0.07 -8.89
CA GLY A 119 8.32 1.26 -8.43
C GLY A 119 7.92 1.13 -6.96
N ARG A 120 6.65 1.43 -6.64
CA ARG A 120 6.16 1.41 -5.26
C ARG A 120 5.01 0.42 -5.06
N THR A 121 5.01 -0.23 -3.91
CA THR A 121 3.95 -1.14 -3.48
C THR A 121 3.42 -0.75 -2.11
N TRP A 122 2.14 -1.06 -1.86
CA TRP A 122 1.51 -0.83 -0.57
C TRP A 122 1.27 -2.17 0.13
N SER A 123 1.56 -2.23 1.42
CA SER A 123 1.41 -3.43 2.23
C SER A 123 0.85 -3.12 3.61
N ASN A 124 0.68 -4.16 4.43
CA ASN A 124 -0.01 -4.11 5.73
C ASN A 124 -1.49 -3.72 5.66
N ILE A 125 -2.11 -3.86 4.49
CA ILE A 125 -3.55 -3.67 4.31
C ILE A 125 -4.30 -4.92 4.79
N THR A 126 -5.17 -4.76 5.78
CA THR A 126 -5.99 -5.86 6.30
C THR A 126 -7.46 -5.44 6.32
N ILE A 127 -8.27 -6.20 5.58
CA ILE A 127 -9.71 -5.95 5.41
C ILE A 127 -10.53 -7.04 6.11
N ASP A 128 -11.57 -6.62 6.82
CA ASP A 128 -12.60 -7.49 7.34
C ASP A 128 -13.62 -7.82 6.24
N ARG A 129 -13.41 -8.96 5.57
CA ARG A 129 -14.27 -9.38 4.46
C ARG A 129 -15.69 -9.66 4.89
N ASP A 130 -15.92 -10.15 6.11
CA ASP A 130 -17.27 -10.39 6.62
C ASP A 130 -18.06 -9.07 6.74
N LYS A 131 -17.45 -8.02 7.30
CA LYS A 131 -18.09 -6.70 7.38
C LYS A 131 -18.30 -6.09 6.01
N PHE A 132 -17.31 -6.16 5.12
CA PHE A 132 -17.41 -5.69 3.74
C PHE A 132 -18.58 -6.36 3.00
N VAL A 133 -18.62 -7.70 2.97
CA VAL A 133 -19.66 -8.46 2.27
C VAL A 133 -21.03 -8.14 2.82
N LYS A 134 -21.21 -8.15 4.16
CA LYS A 134 -22.49 -7.81 4.80
C LYS A 134 -22.95 -6.40 4.45
N PHE A 135 -22.04 -5.42 4.41
CA PHE A 135 -22.38 -4.06 4.05
C PHE A 135 -22.83 -3.95 2.59
N GLN A 136 -22.08 -4.53 1.64
CA GLN A 136 -22.42 -4.46 0.22
C GLN A 136 -23.70 -5.23 -0.11
N THR A 137 -23.86 -6.46 0.39
CA THR A 137 -25.08 -7.25 0.13
C THR A 137 -26.29 -6.66 0.82
N GLY A 138 -26.12 -6.02 1.98
CA GLY A 138 -27.15 -5.24 2.66
C GLY A 138 -27.60 -4.02 1.84
N LYS A 139 -26.65 -3.25 1.29
CA LYS A 139 -26.94 -2.10 0.42
C LYS A 139 -27.70 -2.47 -0.85
N LEU A 140 -27.44 -3.65 -1.39
CA LEU A 140 -28.09 -4.19 -2.60
C LEU A 140 -29.39 -4.95 -2.32
N GLY A 141 -29.75 -5.17 -1.06
CA GLY A 141 -30.95 -5.92 -0.68
C GLY A 141 -30.91 -7.42 -1.00
N ILE A 142 -29.71 -8.00 -1.18
CA ILE A 142 -29.50 -9.41 -1.54
C ILE A 142 -28.83 -10.22 -0.41
N SER A 143 -28.70 -9.64 0.78
CA SER A 143 -28.02 -10.28 1.90
C SER A 143 -28.73 -11.57 2.32
N SER A 144 -28.01 -12.69 2.23
CA SER A 144 -28.40 -13.97 2.82
C SER A 144 -27.18 -14.65 3.43
N LYS A 145 -27.37 -15.47 4.47
CA LYS A 145 -26.28 -16.17 5.14
C LYS A 145 -25.46 -17.01 4.15
N THR A 146 -26.13 -17.82 3.33
CA THR A 146 -25.51 -18.69 2.33
C THR A 146 -24.72 -17.90 1.28
N LEU A 147 -25.24 -16.76 0.81
CA LEU A 147 -24.53 -15.93 -0.17
C LEU A 147 -23.29 -15.28 0.45
N ASN A 148 -23.44 -14.70 1.64
CA ASN A 148 -22.34 -14.02 2.33
C ASN A 148 -21.20 -15.00 2.64
N ASP A 149 -21.52 -16.21 3.13
CA ASP A 149 -20.52 -17.26 3.41
C ASP A 149 -19.76 -17.72 2.16
N LYS A 150 -20.39 -17.67 0.98
CA LYS A 150 -19.73 -17.93 -0.31
C LYS A 150 -18.86 -16.75 -0.73
N LEU A 151 -19.39 -15.53 -0.69
CA LEU A 151 -18.68 -14.31 -1.09
C LEU A 151 -17.42 -14.04 -0.28
N VAL A 152 -17.43 -14.30 1.02
CA VAL A 152 -16.25 -14.15 1.89
C VAL A 152 -15.09 -15.04 1.44
N LYS A 153 -15.38 -16.18 0.80
CA LYS A 153 -14.37 -17.14 0.32
C LYS A 153 -13.86 -16.84 -1.08
N VAL A 154 -14.55 -15.99 -1.85
CA VAL A 154 -14.10 -15.58 -3.18
C VAL A 154 -12.82 -14.75 -3.02
N ASN A 155 -11.81 -15.06 -3.81
CA ASN A 155 -10.50 -14.39 -3.82
C ASN A 155 -10.07 -13.94 -5.21
N SER A 156 -10.77 -14.34 -6.27
CA SER A 156 -10.46 -13.96 -7.63
C SER A 156 -11.70 -13.62 -8.44
N LYS A 157 -11.47 -12.95 -9.57
CA LYS A 157 -12.52 -12.61 -10.53
C LYS A 157 -13.16 -13.85 -11.15
N GLU A 158 -12.39 -14.92 -11.39
CA GLU A 158 -12.91 -16.19 -11.90
C GLU A 158 -13.89 -16.82 -10.90
N GLU A 159 -13.50 -16.91 -9.62
CA GLU A 159 -14.35 -17.46 -8.57
C GLU A 159 -15.66 -16.65 -8.40
N LEU A 160 -15.59 -15.32 -8.59
CA LEU A 160 -16.79 -14.47 -8.59
C LEU A 160 -17.71 -14.78 -9.77
N ASN A 161 -17.15 -14.96 -10.98
CA ASN A 161 -17.93 -15.28 -12.18
C ASN A 161 -18.60 -16.66 -12.08
N ASP A 162 -17.93 -17.63 -11.47
CA ASP A 162 -18.49 -18.96 -11.19
C ASP A 162 -19.65 -18.85 -10.20
N LEU A 163 -19.49 -18.02 -9.16
CA LEU A 163 -20.56 -17.74 -8.21
C LEU A 163 -21.77 -17.09 -8.89
N ILE A 164 -21.56 -16.06 -9.74
CA ILE A 164 -22.62 -15.40 -10.52
C ILE A 164 -23.40 -16.40 -11.37
N SER A 165 -22.69 -17.33 -12.02
CA SER A 165 -23.29 -18.34 -12.90
C SER A 165 -24.14 -19.35 -12.12
N SER A 166 -23.87 -19.56 -10.83
CA SER A 166 -24.62 -20.48 -9.97
C SER A 166 -26.00 -19.97 -9.51
N TYR A 167 -26.27 -18.67 -9.63
CA TYR A 167 -27.58 -18.09 -9.31
C TYR A 167 -28.41 -17.95 -10.59
N SER A 168 -29.71 -18.23 -10.52
CA SER A 168 -30.65 -18.07 -11.65
C SER A 168 -31.39 -16.73 -11.61
N GLU A 169 -31.62 -16.21 -10.41
CA GLU A 169 -32.39 -14.98 -10.17
C GLU A 169 -31.64 -13.72 -10.62
N VAL A 170 -32.33 -12.86 -11.38
CA VAL A 170 -31.76 -11.64 -11.99
C VAL A 170 -31.21 -10.68 -10.95
N GLN A 171 -31.96 -10.48 -9.85
CA GLN A 171 -31.57 -9.57 -8.76
C GLN A 171 -30.20 -9.95 -8.15
N TYR A 172 -29.96 -11.25 -7.94
CA TYR A 172 -28.69 -11.73 -7.40
C TYR A 172 -27.56 -11.62 -8.42
N LYS A 173 -27.81 -11.90 -9.70
CA LYS A 173 -26.80 -11.72 -10.76
C LYS A 173 -26.36 -10.27 -10.90
N GLU A 174 -27.31 -9.34 -10.98
CA GLU A 174 -27.01 -7.90 -11.10
C GLU A 174 -26.27 -7.38 -9.87
N GLY A 175 -26.72 -7.78 -8.68
CA GLY A 175 -26.03 -7.43 -7.43
C GLY A 175 -24.60 -7.99 -7.37
N LEU A 176 -24.40 -9.26 -7.73
CA LEU A 176 -23.06 -9.87 -7.76
C LEU A 176 -22.15 -9.26 -8.83
N LEU A 177 -22.68 -8.87 -10.00
CA LEU A 177 -21.91 -8.18 -11.03
C LEU A 177 -21.33 -6.86 -10.51
N SER A 178 -22.03 -6.17 -9.60
CA SER A 178 -21.51 -4.95 -8.98
C SER A 178 -20.26 -5.16 -8.12
N PHE A 179 -19.99 -6.40 -7.68
CA PHE A 179 -18.77 -6.74 -6.95
C PHE A 179 -17.53 -6.84 -7.83
N SER A 180 -17.69 -6.91 -9.16
CA SER A 180 -16.57 -7.07 -10.10
C SER A 180 -15.54 -5.94 -10.04
N LYS A 181 -15.86 -4.79 -9.44
CA LYS A 181 -14.89 -3.70 -9.22
C LYS A 181 -13.96 -3.92 -8.02
N PHE A 182 -14.25 -4.91 -7.18
CA PHE A 182 -13.52 -5.21 -5.94
C PHE A 182 -12.68 -6.49 -6.01
N TYR A 183 -12.77 -7.24 -7.11
CA TYR A 183 -12.10 -8.52 -7.38
C TYR A 183 -11.40 -8.47 -8.73
#